data_AF-A0A3C0G3N9-F1
#
_entry.id   AF-A0A3C0G3N9-F1
#
_cell.length_a   1.000
_cell.length_b   1.000
_cell.length_c   1.000
_cell.angle_alpha   90.00
_cell.angle_beta   90.00
_cell.angle_gamma   90.00
#
_symmetry.space_group_name_H-M   'P 1'
#
loop_
_entity.id
_entity.type
_entity.pdbx_description
1 polymer ?
#
loop_
_entity_poly.entity_id
_entity_poly.type
_entity_poly.pdbx_seq_one_letter_code
_entity_poly.pdbx_strand_id
1 'polypeptide(L)'
;TVAGAAPMIGFLGTVIGMILAFHEMASSGGQAEMGSLASGIYTAMTTTVAGLIVGIIAYVGYNHLVNRTDKVVHKMEANAVEFLDLLNEPL
;
A
#
# COMPACT_ATOMS: atom_id res chain seq x y z
N THR A 1 -3.61 0.87 7.36
CA THR A 1 -4.28 -0.38 6.92
C THR A 1 -4.25 -0.54 5.41
N VAL A 2 -4.73 0.43 4.62
CA VAL A 2 -4.72 0.37 3.13
C VAL A 2 -3.32 0.24 2.53
N ALA A 3 -2.33 0.97 3.05
CA ALA A 3 -0.94 0.91 2.59
C ALA A 3 -0.28 -0.49 2.72
N GLY A 4 -0.70 -1.28 3.71
CA GLY A 4 -0.20 -2.65 3.91
C GLY A 4 -0.98 -3.70 3.11
N ALA A 5 -2.27 -3.47 2.87
CA ALA A 5 -3.11 -4.38 2.10
C ALA A 5 -2.85 -4.31 0.58
N ALA A 6 -2.53 -3.12 0.05
CA ALA A 6 -2.35 -2.92 -1.39
C ALA A 6 -1.19 -3.74 -2.02
N PRO A 7 0.01 -3.84 -1.40
CA PRO A 7 1.07 -4.72 -1.90
C PRO A 7 0.68 -6.21 -1.86
N MET A 8 -0.05 -6.65 -0.83
CA MET A 8 -0.51 -8.04 -0.73
C MET A 8 -1.51 -8.41 -1.82
N ILE A 9 -2.38 -7.47 -2.23
CA ILE A 9 -3.28 -7.65 -3.38
C ILE A 9 -2.47 -7.75 -4.69
N GLY A 10 -1.41 -6.96 -4.85
CA GLY A 10 -0.51 -7.06 -6.01
C GLY A 10 0.20 -8.42 -6.11
N PHE A 11 0.61 -8.98 -4.95
CA PHE A 11 1.20 -10.32 -4.86
C PHE A 11 0.18 -11.44 -5.15
N LEU A 12 -1.07 -11.27 -4.72
CA LEU A 12 -2.14 -12.20 -5.10
C LEU A 12 -2.32 -12.24 -6.64
N GLY A 13 -2.26 -11.08 -7.29
CA GLY A 13 -2.34 -10.96 -8.75
C GLY A 13 -1.24 -11.72 -9.49
N THR A 14 0.00 -11.71 -8.99
CA THR A 14 1.07 -12.50 -9.61
C THR A 14 0.88 -13.99 -9.47
N VAL A 15 0.43 -14.46 -8.31
CA VAL A 15 0.15 -15.89 -8.08
C VAL A 15 -0.95 -16.37 -9.02
N ILE A 16 -2.05 -15.61 -9.15
CA ILE A 16 -3.14 -15.95 -10.06
C ILE A 16 -2.67 -15.95 -11.53
N GLY A 17 -1.91 -14.93 -11.94
CA GLY A 17 -1.40 -14.83 -13.31
C GLY A 17 -0.45 -15.97 -13.68
N MET A 18 0.42 -16.38 -12.76
CA MET A 18 1.28 -17.56 -12.98
C MET A 18 0.48 -18.86 -13.03
N ILE A 19 -0.52 -19.05 -12.17
CA ILE A 19 -1.40 -20.22 -12.21
C ILE A 19 -2.08 -20.35 -13.57
N LEU A 20 -2.61 -19.26 -14.11
CA LEU A 20 -3.25 -19.24 -15.43
C LEU A 20 -2.25 -19.56 -16.55
N ALA A 21 -1.05 -18.97 -16.51
CA ALA A 21 -0.02 -19.23 -17.52
C ALA A 21 0.46 -20.70 -17.53
N PHE A 22 0.62 -21.31 -16.35
CA PHE A 22 0.95 -22.74 -16.23
C PHE A 22 -0.22 -23.65 -16.62
N HIS A 23 -1.46 -23.25 -16.33
CA HIS A 23 -2.64 -23.98 -16.76
C HIS A 23 -2.77 -24.01 -18.29
N GLU A 24 -2.58 -22.86 -18.94
CA GLU A 24 -2.60 -22.73 -20.38
C GLU A 24 -1.51 -23.59 -21.03
N MET A 25 -0.31 -23.61 -20.43
CA MET A 25 0.80 -24.48 -20.87
C MET A 25 0.48 -25.98 -20.73
N ALA A 26 -0.14 -26.39 -19.63
CA ALA A 26 -0.53 -27.78 -19.41
C ALA A 26 -1.65 -28.22 -20.38
N SER A 27 -2.60 -27.32 -20.65
CA SER A 27 -3.74 -27.59 -21.55
C SER A 27 -3.34 -27.65 -23.04
N SER A 28 -2.27 -26.97 -23.42
CA SER A 28 -1.75 -26.92 -24.80
C SER A 28 -0.82 -28.11 -25.14
N GLY A 29 -0.81 -29.16 -24.31
CA GLY A 29 -0.09 -30.40 -24.60
C GLY A 29 1.43 -30.28 -24.48
N GLY A 30 1.94 -29.28 -23.75
CA GLY A 30 3.37 -29.05 -23.59
C GLY A 30 4.04 -28.29 -24.74
N GLN A 31 3.29 -27.97 -25.80
CA GLN A 31 3.72 -27.08 -26.88
C GLN A 31 3.14 -25.68 -26.65
N ALA A 32 3.29 -25.18 -25.42
CA ALA A 32 3.00 -23.79 -25.14
C ALA A 32 4.02 -22.94 -25.89
N GLU A 33 3.55 -22.17 -26.86
CA GLU A 33 4.35 -21.16 -27.52
C GLU A 33 4.96 -20.28 -26.41
N MET A 34 6.28 -20.21 -26.30
CA MET A 34 6.96 -19.42 -25.25
C MET A 34 6.41 -17.98 -25.12
N GLY A 35 5.81 -17.46 -26.19
CA GLY A 35 5.09 -16.18 -26.20
C GLY A 35 3.88 -16.11 -25.27
N SER A 36 3.05 -17.15 -25.14
CA SER A 36 1.86 -17.12 -24.26
C SER A 36 2.28 -17.11 -22.79
N LEU A 37 3.27 -17.92 -22.42
CA LEU A 37 3.86 -17.94 -21.09
C LEU A 37 4.47 -16.58 -20.73
N ALA A 38 5.26 -15.99 -21.64
CA ALA A 38 5.86 -14.67 -21.43
C ALA A 38 4.79 -13.58 -21.22
N SER A 39 3.69 -13.65 -21.96
CA SER A 39 2.54 -12.74 -21.81
C SER A 39 1.84 -12.89 -20.46
N GLY A 40 1.64 -14.12 -19.99
CA GLY A 40 1.06 -14.41 -18.67
C GLY A 40 1.92 -13.89 -17.53
N ILE A 41 3.24 -14.09 -17.60
CA ILE A 41 4.19 -13.56 -16.61
C ILE A 41 4.24 -12.03 -16.66
N TYR A 42 4.22 -11.42 -17.85
CA TYR A 42 4.18 -9.97 -18.00
C TYR A 42 2.94 -9.37 -17.32
N THR A 43 1.77 -9.98 -17.54
CA THR A 43 0.52 -9.55 -16.92
C THR A 43 0.60 -9.67 -15.39
N ALA A 44 1.10 -10.81 -14.90
CA ALA A 44 1.34 -11.02 -13.47
C ALA A 44 2.21 -9.91 -12.88
N MET A 45 3.39 -9.63 -13.46
CA MET A 45 4.30 -8.60 -12.96
C MET A 45 3.68 -7.19 -12.98
N THR A 46 2.90 -6.88 -14.02
CA THR A 46 2.24 -5.57 -14.14
C THR A 46 1.23 -5.33 -13.01
N THR A 47 0.48 -6.36 -12.60
CA THR A 47 -0.46 -6.24 -11.47
C THR A 47 0.23 -5.99 -10.13
N THR A 48 1.43 -6.55 -9.91
CA THR A 48 2.25 -6.23 -8.73
C THR A 48 2.72 -4.78 -8.75
N VAL A 49 3.20 -4.29 -9.88
CA VAL A 49 3.63 -2.88 -10.02
C VAL A 49 2.47 -1.94 -9.70
N ALA A 50 1.27 -2.23 -10.22
CA ALA A 50 0.07 -1.46 -9.91
C ALA A 50 -0.26 -1.46 -8.41
N GLY A 51 -0.19 -2.63 -7.75
CA GLY A 51 -0.42 -2.76 -6.30
C GLY A 51 0.61 -1.97 -5.46
N LEU A 52 1.87 -1.96 -5.89
CA LEU A 52 2.93 -1.18 -5.23
C LEU A 52 2.72 0.33 -5.38
N ILE A 53 2.34 0.81 -6.57
CA ILE A 53 2.06 2.23 -6.79
C ILE A 53 0.94 2.72 -5.85
N VAL A 54 -0.16 1.97 -5.76
CA VAL A 54 -1.28 2.30 -4.87
C VAL A 54 -0.85 2.25 -3.40
N GLY A 55 -0.05 1.24 -3.02
CA GLY A 55 0.49 1.11 -1.66
C GLY A 55 1.36 2.29 -1.25
N ILE A 56 2.27 2.74 -2.12
CA ILE A 56 3.16 3.88 -1.86
C ILE A 56 2.35 5.18 -1.70
N ILE A 57 1.41 5.45 -2.60
CA ILE A 57 0.56 6.66 -2.51
C ILE A 57 -0.25 6.66 -1.21
N ALA A 58 -0.85 5.52 -0.85
CA ALA A 58 -1.60 5.40 0.40
C ALA A 58 -0.71 5.57 1.64
N TYR A 59 0.52 5.07 1.62
CA TYR A 59 1.49 5.24 2.70
C TYR A 59 1.88 6.71 2.90
N VAL A 60 2.19 7.42 1.80
CA VAL A 60 2.51 8.84 1.84
C VAL A 60 1.32 9.66 2.36
N GLY A 61 0.11 9.36 1.90
CA GLY A 61 -1.12 10.01 2.38
C GLY A 61 -1.37 9.79 3.87
N TYR A 62 -1.17 8.56 4.35
CA TYR A 62 -1.28 8.24 5.78
C TYR A 62 -0.25 9.02 6.61
N ASN A 63 1.02 9.04 6.18
CA ASN A 63 2.08 9.74 6.90
C ASN A 63 1.81 11.27 6.96
N HIS A 64 1.25 11.84 5.89
CA HIS A 64 0.84 13.25 5.90
C HIS A 64 -0.30 13.53 6.88
N LEU A 65 -1.27 12.61 7.01
CA LEU A 65 -2.37 12.73 7.97
C LEU A 65 -1.85 12.63 9.41
N VAL A 66 -0.97 11.66 9.70
CA VAL A 66 -0.35 11.48 11.03
C VAL A 66 0.41 12.74 11.43
N ASN A 67 1.25 13.28 10.54
CA ASN A 67 2.01 14.50 10.82
C ASN A 67 1.11 15.72 11.06
N ARG A 68 -0.11 15.74 10.49
CA ARG A 68 -1.11 16.77 10.82
C ARG A 68 -1.73 16.53 12.21
N THR A 69 -2.04 15.28 12.55
CA THR A 69 -2.56 14.93 13.87
C THR A 69 -1.57 15.31 14.96
N ASP A 70 -0.29 15.00 14.80
CA ASP A 70 0.76 15.36 15.79
C ASP A 70 0.85 16.87 16.01
N LYS A 71 0.73 17.66 14.94
CA LYS A 71 0.68 19.14 15.05
C LYS A 71 -0.54 19.62 15.83
N VAL A 72 -1.69 18.95 15.69
CA VAL A 72 -2.90 19.29 16.44
C VAL A 72 -2.73 18.91 17.91
N VAL A 73 -2.16 17.74 18.19
CA VAL A 73 -1.87 17.28 19.56
C VAL A 73 -0.90 18.24 20.25
N HIS A 74 0.20 18.62 19.60
CA HIS A 74 1.14 19.59 20.17
C HIS A 74 0.52 20.96 20.44
N LYS A 75 -0.41 21.43 19.59
CA LYS A 75 -1.16 22.66 19.87
C LYS A 75 -2.08 22.52 21.07
N MET A 76 -2.73 21.36 21.22
CA MET A 76 -3.56 21.09 22.41
C MET A 76 -2.72 21.05 23.68
N GLU A 77 -1.54 20.40 23.65
CA GLU A 77 -0.62 20.37 24.78
C GLU A 77 -0.14 21.77 25.15
N ALA A 78 0.29 22.58 24.17
CA ALA A 78 0.74 23.95 24.40
C ALA A 78 -0.36 24.82 25.04
N ASN A 79 -1.58 24.75 24.49
CA ASN A 79 -2.71 25.51 25.04
C ASN A 79 -3.11 25.04 26.45
N ALA A 80 -3.01 23.74 26.73
CA ALA A 80 -3.29 23.21 28.06
C ALA A 80 -2.26 23.68 29.09
N VAL A 81 -0.98 23.72 28.72
CA VAL A 81 0.09 24.26 29.56
C VAL A 81 -0.12 25.75 29.82
N GLU A 82 -0.38 26.54 28.77
CA GLU A 82 -0.64 27.98 28.90
C GLU A 82 -1.87 28.27 29.80
N PHE A 83 -2.92 27.47 29.68
CA PHE A 83 -4.10 27.57 30.54
C PHE A 83 -3.78 27.25 32.01
N LEU A 84 -2.93 26.24 32.28
CA LEU A 84 -2.50 25.92 33.64
C LEU A 84 -1.61 27.01 34.22
N ASP A 85 -0.71 27.60 33.42
CA ASP A 85 0.16 28.69 33.85
C ASP A 85 -0.66 29.93 34.24
N LEU A 86 -1.69 30.28 33.47
CA LEU A 86 -2.65 31.35 33.80
C LEU A 86 -3.38 31.13 35.14
N LEU A 87 -3.67 29.88 35.50
CA LEU A 87 -4.32 29.56 36.78
C LEU A 87 -3.36 29.59 37.97
N ASN A 88 -2.06 29.39 37.73
CA ASN A 88 -1.03 29.35 38.76
C ASN A 88 -0.39 30.71 39.03
N GLU A 89 -0.72 31.74 38.24
CA GLU A 89 -0.25 33.10 38.47
C GLU A 89 -0.88 33.65 39.77
N PRO A 90 -0.08 33.97 40.81
CA PRO A 90 -0.60 34.54 42.04
C PRO A 90 -1.09 35.97 41.80
N LEU A 91 -2.30 36.27 42.29
CA LEU A 91 -2.94 37.60 42.24
C LEU A 91 -2.07 38.71 42.83
#